data_AF-A0A842UIZ4-F1
#
_entry.id   AF-A0A842UIZ4-F1
#
_cell.length_a   1.000
_cell.length_b   1.000
_cell.length_c   1.000
_cell.angle_alpha   90.00
_cell.angle_beta   90.00
_cell.angle_gamma   90.00
#
_symmetry.space_group_name_H-M   'P 1'
#
loop_
_entity.id
_entity.type
_entity.pdbx_description
1 polymer ?
#
loop_
_entity_poly.entity_id
_entity_poly.type
_entity_poly.pdbx_seq_one_letter_code
_entity_poly.pdbx_strand_id
1 'polypeptide(L)'
;MGQTKNICVKDESETNPKYGCTPLHRPIDEYVHKGFLVLDKPAGPTSHQAVAWVKEIFSLKKAGHSGTLDPKVTGVLPTALAESTKVLQALFGAEKQYVCLMKLH
;
A
#
# COMPACT_ATOMS: atom_id res chain seq x y z
N MET A 1 17.68 1.09 9.96
CA MET A 1 18.60 0.04 9.48
C MET A 1 18.02 -1.31 9.88
N GLY A 2 17.17 -1.89 9.03
CA GLY A 2 16.47 -3.15 9.31
C GLY A 2 17.35 -4.35 9.00
N GLN A 3 17.46 -5.28 9.94
CA GLN A 3 18.28 -6.49 9.82
C GLN A 3 17.79 -7.37 8.66
N THR A 4 18.64 -7.61 7.67
CA THR A 4 18.53 -8.66 6.65
C THR A 4 18.69 -10.02 7.33
N LYS A 5 17.65 -10.50 8.00
CA LYS A 5 17.68 -11.81 8.66
C LYS A 5 17.44 -12.92 7.65
N ASN A 6 18.43 -13.81 7.55
CA ASN A 6 18.44 -15.14 6.91
C ASN A 6 18.37 -15.17 5.38
N ILE A 7 19.41 -14.67 4.71
CA ILE A 7 19.67 -14.97 3.29
C ILE A 7 20.88 -15.90 3.22
N CYS A 8 20.72 -17.10 2.67
CA CYS A 8 21.84 -17.97 2.30
C CYS A 8 22.35 -17.56 0.91
N VAL A 9 23.61 -17.12 0.83
CA VAL A 9 24.23 -16.76 -0.46
C VAL A 9 24.58 -18.05 -1.20
N LYS A 10 23.91 -18.29 -2.32
CA LYS A 10 24.18 -19.43 -3.20
C LYS A 10 25.38 -19.18 -4.12
N ASP A 11 25.55 -17.93 -4.55
CA ASP A 11 26.58 -17.48 -5.48
C ASP A 11 26.83 -15.98 -5.27
N GLU A 12 28.10 -15.55 -5.37
CA GLU A 12 28.48 -14.14 -5.27
C GLU A 12 28.38 -13.50 -6.67
N SER A 13 27.35 -12.68 -6.87
CA SER A 13 27.06 -12.02 -8.14
C SER A 13 26.76 -10.54 -7.92
N GLU A 14 27.15 -9.71 -8.89
CA GLU A 14 26.92 -8.26 -8.88
C GLU A 14 25.81 -7.86 -9.85
N THR A 15 25.09 -6.78 -9.53
CA THR A 15 24.12 -6.15 -10.45
C THR A 15 24.74 -4.94 -11.13
N ASN A 16 24.43 -4.72 -12.40
CA ASN A 16 24.93 -3.56 -13.15
C ASN A 16 24.16 -2.28 -12.73
N PRO A 17 24.84 -1.27 -12.17
CA PRO A 17 24.19 -0.05 -11.66
C PRO A 17 23.54 0.83 -12.74
N LYS A 18 23.81 0.56 -14.02
CA LYS A 18 23.18 1.25 -15.16
C LYS A 18 21.68 0.96 -15.27
N TYR A 19 21.19 -0.16 -14.71
CA TYR A 19 19.81 -0.60 -14.88
C TYR A 19 19.05 -0.60 -13.56
N GLY A 20 17.91 0.09 -13.55
CA GLY A 20 17.04 0.17 -12.37
C GLY A 20 17.66 0.99 -11.24
N CYS A 21 17.03 0.90 -10.07
CA CYS A 21 17.49 1.57 -8.86
C CYS A 21 16.90 0.89 -7.61
N THR A 22 17.45 1.21 -6.44
CA THR A 22 16.84 0.78 -5.17
C THR A 22 15.49 1.48 -4.96
N PRO A 23 14.54 0.88 -4.23
CA PRO A 23 13.19 1.44 -4.10
C PRO A 23 13.12 2.89 -3.60
N LEU A 24 14.04 3.29 -2.72
CA LEU A 24 14.10 4.64 -2.14
C LEU A 24 14.77 5.68 -3.06
N HIS A 25 15.41 5.26 -4.14
CA HIS A 25 16.08 6.13 -5.10
C HIS A 25 15.37 6.19 -6.45
N ARG A 26 14.12 5.71 -6.53
CA ARG A 26 13.31 5.84 -7.73
C ARG A 26 13.04 7.32 -8.05
N PRO A 27 13.04 7.72 -9.33
CA PRO A 27 12.46 9.00 -9.74
C PRO A 27 11.03 9.13 -9.21
N ILE A 28 10.60 10.36 -8.91
CA ILE A 28 9.33 10.61 -8.21
C ILE A 28 8.13 9.96 -8.90
N ASP A 29 8.07 10.00 -10.22
CA ASP A 29 6.98 9.41 -11.00
C ASP A 29 6.89 7.91 -10.79
N GLU A 30 8.03 7.22 -10.87
CA GLU A 30 8.12 5.77 -10.66
C GLU A 30 7.87 5.41 -9.19
N TYR A 31 8.34 6.24 -8.25
CA TYR A 31 8.09 6.05 -6.83
C TYR A 31 6.59 6.06 -6.53
N VAL A 32 5.84 7.01 -7.09
CA VAL A 32 4.38 7.07 -6.97
C VAL A 32 3.73 5.88 -7.68
N HIS A 33 4.12 5.58 -8.92
CA HIS A 33 3.49 4.51 -9.71
C HIS A 33 3.68 3.11 -9.13
N LYS A 34 4.75 2.91 -8.36
CA LYS A 34 5.08 1.65 -7.68
C LYS A 34 4.95 1.76 -6.16
N GLY A 35 4.21 2.76 -5.69
CA GLY A 35 4.09 3.12 -4.27
C GLY A 35 2.75 2.72 -3.65
N PHE A 36 2.74 2.77 -2.31
CA PHE A 36 1.54 2.64 -1.49
C PHE A 36 1.33 3.93 -0.71
N LEU A 37 0.06 4.30 -0.55
CA LEU A 37 -0.40 5.30 0.40
C LEU A 37 -1.08 4.58 1.56
N VAL A 38 -0.59 4.80 2.78
CA VAL A 38 -1.23 4.32 4.01
C VAL A 38 -2.23 5.38 4.45
N LEU A 39 -3.46 5.28 3.94
CA LEU A 39 -4.50 6.27 4.22
C LEU A 39 -5.10 6.02 5.60
N ASP A 40 -5.19 7.06 6.44
CA ASP A 40 -6.13 7.06 7.57
C ASP A 40 -7.50 7.45 7.03
N LYS A 41 -8.32 6.43 6.72
CA LYS A 41 -9.64 6.63 6.11
C LYS A 41 -10.53 7.36 7.13
N PRO A 42 -11.17 8.48 6.76
CA PRO A 42 -12.13 9.13 7.66
C PRO A 42 -13.46 8.34 7.72
N ALA A 43 -14.22 8.58 8.79
CA ALA A 43 -15.62 8.17 8.87
C ALA A 43 -16.47 9.02 7.92
N GLY A 44 -17.45 8.41 7.27
CA GLY A 44 -18.31 9.05 6.27
C GLY A 44 -18.25 8.33 4.93
N PRO A 45 -17.15 8.47 4.16
CA PRO A 45 -17.04 7.86 2.84
C PRO A 45 -16.86 6.34 2.90
N THR A 46 -17.28 5.65 1.85
CA THR A 46 -16.87 4.27 1.59
C THR A 46 -15.36 4.21 1.31
N SER A 47 -14.75 3.03 1.51
CA SER A 47 -13.35 2.81 1.14
C SER A 47 -13.09 3.08 -0.37
N HIS A 48 -14.04 2.72 -1.23
CA HIS A 48 -13.97 2.96 -2.67
C HIS A 48 -13.98 4.45 -3.03
N GLN A 49 -14.83 5.26 -2.37
CA GLN A 49 -14.84 6.71 -2.58
C GLN A 49 -13.53 7.36 -2.12
N ALA A 50 -13.01 6.97 -0.95
CA ALA A 50 -11.75 7.48 -0.45
C ALA A 50 -10.59 7.20 -1.43
N VAL A 51 -10.53 5.98 -1.98
CA VAL A 51 -9.52 5.63 -3.01
C VAL A 51 -9.76 6.35 -4.34
N ALA A 52 -11.02 6.60 -4.72
CA ALA A 52 -11.32 7.38 -5.92
C ALA A 52 -10.74 8.80 -5.81
N TRP A 53 -10.86 9.45 -4.65
CA TRP A 53 -10.23 10.76 -4.41
C TRP A 53 -8.70 10.69 -4.46
N VAL A 54 -8.09 9.67 -3.85
CA VAL A 54 -6.63 9.46 -3.95
C VAL A 54 -6.20 9.34 -5.41
N LYS A 55 -6.93 8.54 -6.21
CA LYS A 55 -6.66 8.38 -7.64
C LYS A 55 -6.70 9.73 -8.39
N GLU A 56 -7.68 10.56 -8.09
CA GLU A 56 -7.85 11.90 -8.69
C GLU A 56 -6.74 12.87 -8.26
N ILE A 57 -6.41 12.93 -6.96
CA ILE A 57 -5.35 13.78 -6.42
C ILE A 57 -4.01 13.50 -7.10
N PHE A 58 -3.67 12.22 -7.30
CA PHE A 58 -2.44 11.82 -7.96
C PHE A 58 -2.55 11.75 -9.50
N SER A 59 -3.71 12.12 -10.09
CA SER A 59 -3.96 12.04 -11.53
C SER A 59 -3.66 10.66 -12.14
N LEU A 60 -3.96 9.59 -11.40
CA LEU A 60 -3.64 8.22 -11.80
C LEU A 60 -4.78 7.57 -12.58
N LYS A 61 -4.43 6.66 -13.50
CA LYS A 61 -5.42 5.82 -14.20
C LYS A 61 -6.02 4.75 -13.28
N LYS A 62 -5.27 4.32 -12.27
CA LYS A 62 -5.64 3.19 -11.40
C LYS A 62 -5.13 3.41 -9.98
N ALA A 63 -5.99 3.14 -9.00
CA ALA A 63 -5.64 2.95 -7.60
C ALA A 63 -6.59 1.89 -7.02
N GLY A 64 -6.20 1.24 -5.92
CA GLY A 64 -7.02 0.24 -5.25
C GLY A 64 -6.61 0.06 -3.79
N HIS A 65 -7.48 -0.51 -2.96
CA HIS A 65 -7.18 -0.80 -1.56
C HIS A 65 -7.22 -2.30 -1.26
N SER A 66 -6.64 -2.68 -0.12
CA SER A 66 -6.81 -4.02 0.46
C SER A 66 -7.57 -3.95 1.77
N GLY A 67 -8.66 -4.72 1.85
CA GLY A 67 -9.62 -4.66 2.97
C GLY A 67 -10.59 -3.50 2.80
N THR A 68 -11.89 -3.81 2.86
CA THR A 68 -12.94 -2.78 2.84
C THR A 68 -13.28 -2.40 4.27
N LEU A 69 -13.12 -1.12 4.60
CA LEU A 69 -13.67 -0.53 5.81
C LEU A 69 -15.05 0.05 5.51
N ASP A 70 -16.02 -0.24 6.39
CA ASP A 70 -17.36 0.32 6.31
C ASP A 70 -17.36 1.85 6.39
N PRO A 71 -18.42 2.53 5.91
CA PRO A 71 -18.48 3.99 5.90
C PRO A 71 -18.15 4.65 7.25
N LYS A 72 -18.65 4.08 8.36
CA LYS A 72 -18.44 4.62 9.72
C LYS A 72 -17.10 4.23 10.35
N VAL A 73 -16.33 3.33 9.75
CA VAL A 73 -15.06 2.86 10.27
C VAL A 73 -13.94 3.78 9.79
N THR A 74 -13.06 4.17 10.72
CA THR A 74 -11.84 4.94 10.44
C THR A 74 -10.60 4.04 10.42
N GLY A 75 -9.45 4.60 10.06
CA GLY A 75 -8.17 3.95 10.27
C GLY A 75 -7.50 3.47 8.99
N VAL A 76 -6.56 2.55 9.16
CA VAL A 76 -5.57 2.18 8.15
C VAL A 76 -6.22 1.51 6.93
N LEU A 77 -6.15 2.19 5.79
CA LEU A 77 -6.56 1.70 4.48
C LEU A 77 -5.36 1.69 3.51
N PRO A 78 -4.63 0.56 3.40
CA PRO A 78 -3.53 0.42 2.46
C PRO A 78 -4.02 0.62 1.02
N THR A 79 -3.54 1.67 0.38
CA THR A 79 -3.97 2.11 -0.95
C THR A 79 -2.81 1.99 -1.93
N ALA A 80 -2.90 1.03 -2.85
CA ALA A 80 -1.93 0.83 -3.92
C ALA A 80 -2.18 1.82 -5.07
N LEU A 81 -1.10 2.42 -5.56
CA LEU A 81 -1.09 3.37 -6.66
C LEU A 81 -0.61 2.70 -7.96
N ALA A 82 -1.32 2.95 -9.07
CA ALA A 82 -0.99 2.47 -10.42
C ALA A 82 -0.53 0.99 -10.47
N GLU A 83 0.75 0.73 -10.75
CA GLU A 83 1.29 -0.61 -10.95
C GLU A 83 1.32 -1.45 -9.68
N SER A 84 1.47 -0.81 -8.52
CA SER A 84 1.50 -1.53 -7.23
C SER A 84 0.18 -2.22 -6.91
N THR A 85 -0.92 -1.89 -7.60
CA THR A 85 -2.22 -2.59 -7.46
C THR A 85 -2.12 -4.09 -7.74
N LYS A 86 -1.08 -4.54 -8.47
CA LYS A 86 -0.79 -5.95 -8.74
C LYS A 86 -0.55 -6.77 -7.46
N VAL A 87 -0.05 -6.14 -6.39
CA VAL A 87 0.32 -6.87 -5.15
C VAL A 87 -0.74 -6.80 -4.05
N LEU A 88 -1.90 -6.15 -4.30
CA LEU A 88 -2.98 -6.01 -3.31
C LEU A 88 -3.50 -7.36 -2.80
N GLN A 89 -3.47 -8.41 -3.63
CA GLN A 89 -3.92 -9.75 -3.25
C GLN A 89 -3.09 -10.33 -2.09
N ALA A 90 -1.80 -10.01 -2.01
CA ALA A 90 -0.94 -10.46 -0.91
C ALA A 90 -1.36 -9.90 0.45
N LEU A 91 -2.10 -8.78 0.48
CA LEU A 91 -2.55 -8.12 1.71
C LEU A 91 -3.89 -8.66 2.25
N PHE A 92 -4.62 -9.48 1.49
CA PHE A 92 -5.91 -10.02 1.92
C PHE A 92 -5.77 -11.03 3.06
N GLY A 93 -4.73 -11.88 3.04
CA GLY A 93 -4.44 -12.84 4.11
C GLY A 93 -3.69 -12.25 5.30
N ALA A 94 -3.32 -10.98 5.25
CA ALA A 94 -2.58 -10.34 6.33
C ALA A 94 -3.50 -10.10 7.54
N GLU A 95 -2.98 -10.37 8.74
CA GLU A 95 -3.64 -10.09 10.02
C GLU A 95 -4.06 -8.61 10.11
N LYS A 96 -5.24 -8.38 10.69
CA LYS A 96 -5.86 -7.06 10.85
C LYS A 96 -6.19 -6.87 12.32
N GLN A 97 -5.98 -5.66 12.83
CA GLN A 97 -6.30 -5.31 14.21
C GLN A 97 -7.25 -4.13 14.23
N TYR A 98 -8.18 -4.15 15.19
CA TYR A 98 -9.22 -3.13 15.34
C TYR A 98 -9.34 -2.73 16.81
N VAL A 99 -9.61 -1.46 17.04
CA VAL A 99 -10.13 -0.97 18.33
C VAL A 99 -11.63 -0.79 18.15
N CYS A 100 -12.43 -1.40 19.02
CA CYS A 100 -13.88 -1.44 18.90
C CYS A 100 -14.55 -1.02 20.20
N LEU A 101 -15.65 -0.27 20.10
CA LEU A 101 -16.57 0.00 21.19
C LEU A 101 -17.85 -0.82 20.97
N MET A 102 -18.11 -1.78 21.85
CA MET A 102 -19.32 -2.60 21.83
C MET A 102 -20.36 -2.04 22.81
N LYS A 103 -21.62 -1.92 22.35
CA LYS A 103 -22.76 -1.57 23.20
C LYS A 103 -23.69 -2.78 23.31
N LEU A 104 -23.90 -3.26 24.54
CA LEU A 104 -24.89 -4.30 24.84
C LEU A 104 -26.29 -3.68 24.96
N HIS A 105 -27.32 -4.49 24.69
CA HIS A 105 -28.71 -4.07 24.78
C HIS A 105 -29.18 -3.97 26.24
#